data_AF-A0A3L7PGT8-F1
#
_entry.id   AF-A0A3L7PGT8-F1
#
_cell.length_a   1.000
_cell.length_b   1.000
_cell.length_c   1.000
_cell.angle_alpha   90.00
_cell.angle_beta   90.00
_cell.angle_gamma   90.00
#
_symmetry.space_group_name_H-M   'P 1'
#
loop_
_entity.id
_entity.type
_entity.pdbx_description
1 polymer ?
#
loop_
_entity_poly.entity_id
_entity_poly.type
_entity_poly.pdbx_seq_one_letter_code
_entity_poly.pdbx_strand_id
1 'polypeptide(L)'
;MVAEPFFDAGLGEASGRYTVCTHSQPGYELVHGVTMSSASISEHVMVAAVASLRQCPDVEAAYLLGSAAANRLRGDSDVDVAILPIRGMEISAERRIALTGELAGIFSRPVDLGVLSTRNVVYAKEAITKGRILFARDPIVIARFAMLVLSMYASLQEARREVLRAYAA
;
A
#
# COMPACT_ATOMS: atom_id res chain seq x y z
N MET A 1 40.24 27.04 5.08
CA MET A 1 40.45 28.50 5.05
C MET A 1 40.80 28.78 3.60
N VAL A 2 39.98 29.36 2.73
CA VAL A 2 38.86 30.33 2.74
C VAL A 2 38.24 30.16 1.33
N ALA A 3 36.94 30.03 1.09
CA ALA A 3 35.83 31.00 1.16
C ALA A 3 35.07 30.88 -0.18
N GLU A 4 33.74 30.91 -0.12
CA GLU A 4 32.81 31.05 -1.24
C GLU A 4 33.04 32.34 -2.07
N PRO A 5 32.41 32.44 -3.26
CA PRO A 5 31.38 33.47 -3.42
C PRO A 5 30.09 32.87 -4.02
N PHE A 6 28.92 33.03 -3.39
CA PHE A 6 28.07 34.23 -3.38
C PHE A 6 27.61 34.74 -4.76
N PHE A 7 26.42 34.29 -5.14
CA PHE A 7 25.25 35.02 -5.65
C PHE A 7 25.44 36.40 -6.35
N ASP A 8 24.96 36.51 -7.59
CA ASP A 8 24.30 37.69 -8.20
C ASP A 8 23.48 37.19 -9.40
N ALA A 9 22.17 36.92 -9.28
CA ALA A 9 21.04 37.83 -9.39
C ALA A 9 20.98 38.65 -10.72
N GLY A 10 20.30 38.08 -11.71
CA GLY A 10 19.86 38.77 -12.91
C GLY A 10 18.42 38.40 -13.22
N LEU A 11 17.50 39.23 -12.71
CA LEU A 11 16.05 39.13 -12.86
C LEU A 11 15.63 39.33 -14.32
N GLY A 12 14.76 38.46 -14.82
CA GLY A 12 14.02 38.62 -16.06
C GLY A 12 12.64 37.98 -15.90
N GLU A 13 11.63 38.84 -15.91
CA GLU A 13 10.24 38.59 -15.49
C GLU A 13 9.55 37.47 -16.28
N ALA A 14 9.00 36.49 -15.57
CA ALA A 14 7.89 35.68 -16.04
C ALA A 14 6.83 35.63 -14.94
N SER A 15 5.76 36.38 -15.15
CA SER A 15 4.61 36.47 -14.26
C SER A 15 3.90 35.11 -14.15
N GLY A 16 4.19 34.36 -13.10
CA GLY A 16 3.45 33.18 -12.69
C GLY A 16 3.21 33.24 -11.20
N ARG A 17 2.01 33.67 -10.80
CA ARG A 17 1.56 33.74 -9.40
C ARG A 17 1.54 32.32 -8.82
N TYR A 18 2.52 31.95 -8.02
CA TYR A 18 2.38 30.83 -7.09
C TYR A 18 1.68 31.35 -5.85
N THR A 19 0.37 31.16 -5.79
CA THR A 19 -0.42 31.40 -4.58
C THR A 19 -0.11 30.30 -3.58
N VAL A 20 0.52 30.66 -2.47
CA VAL A 20 0.53 29.85 -1.25
C VAL A 20 -0.90 29.82 -0.71
N CYS A 21 -1.61 28.71 -0.89
CA CYS A 21 -2.92 28.51 -0.30
C CYS A 21 -2.76 28.06 1.16
N THR A 22 -2.55 29.01 2.07
CA THR A 22 -2.98 28.86 3.46
C THR A 22 -4.48 29.14 3.50
N HIS A 23 -5.31 28.10 3.62
CA HIS A 23 -6.71 28.30 3.99
C HIS A 23 -7.10 27.40 5.15
N SER A 24 -7.40 28.07 6.26
CA SER A 24 -8.08 27.58 7.43
C SER A 24 -9.61 27.62 7.20
N GLN A 25 -10.27 26.51 7.54
CA GLN A 25 -11.71 26.35 7.84
C GLN A 25 -12.72 26.44 6.68
N PRO A 26 -14.00 26.11 6.90
CA PRO A 26 -14.55 24.82 7.33
C PRO A 26 -15.66 24.36 6.35
N GLY A 27 -15.94 23.07 6.23
CA GLY A 27 -17.08 22.61 5.43
C GLY A 27 -16.80 21.33 4.66
N TYR A 28 -16.89 20.19 5.35
CA TYR A 28 -17.34 18.97 4.68
C TYR A 28 -18.82 18.83 5.03
N GLU A 29 -19.64 19.09 4.02
CA GLU A 29 -21.08 18.94 4.07
C GLU A 29 -21.39 17.45 4.28
N LEU A 30 -22.17 17.16 5.33
CA LEU A 30 -22.67 15.82 5.64
C LEU A 30 -23.59 15.37 4.49
N VAL A 31 -23.05 14.58 3.56
CA VAL A 31 -23.88 13.87 2.58
C VAL A 31 -24.68 12.82 3.34
N HIS A 32 -25.93 13.16 3.65
CA HIS A 32 -26.95 12.26 4.14
C HIS A 32 -27.20 11.12 3.14
N GLY A 33 -27.25 9.90 3.67
CA GLY A 33 -28.04 8.82 3.07
C GLY A 33 -27.30 7.89 2.13
N VAL A 34 -26.28 7.18 2.62
CA VAL A 34 -25.99 5.84 2.11
C VAL A 34 -26.62 4.84 3.09
N THR A 35 -27.59 4.10 2.60
CA THR A 35 -28.22 2.97 3.30
C THR A 35 -27.14 2.06 3.89
N MET A 36 -27.16 1.91 5.22
CA MET A 36 -26.28 0.99 5.93
C MET A 36 -26.50 -0.44 5.45
N SER A 37 -25.58 -0.92 4.62
CA SER A 37 -25.36 -2.34 4.42
C SER A 37 -24.46 -2.84 5.55
N SER A 38 -24.92 -3.86 6.27
CA SER A 38 -24.35 -4.45 7.49
C SER A 38 -23.00 -5.17 7.33
N ALA A 39 -22.20 -4.83 6.32
CA ALA A 39 -21.06 -5.62 5.86
C ALA A 39 -19.74 -4.84 5.66
N SER A 40 -19.61 -3.62 6.20
CA SER A 40 -18.35 -2.87 6.15
C SER A 40 -17.48 -3.16 7.38
N ILE A 41 -16.17 -3.36 7.20
CA ILE A 41 -15.24 -3.40 8.34
C ILE A 41 -15.32 -2.04 9.04
N SER A 42 -15.57 -2.05 10.34
CA SER A 42 -15.71 -0.82 11.11
C SER A 42 -14.41 -0.02 11.12
N GLU A 43 -14.53 1.31 11.13
CA GLU A 43 -13.36 2.20 11.14
C GLU A 43 -12.43 1.93 12.34
N HIS A 44 -13.01 1.61 13.50
CA HIS A 44 -12.25 1.25 14.70
C HIS A 44 -11.36 0.02 14.50
N VAL A 45 -11.85 -1.01 13.79
CA VAL A 45 -11.07 -2.21 13.48
C VAL A 45 -9.89 -1.87 12.56
N MET A 46 -10.11 -1.01 11.57
CA MET A 46 -9.03 -0.55 10.69
C MET A 46 -7.94 0.21 11.46
N VAL A 47 -8.34 1.10 12.37
CA VAL A 47 -7.42 1.85 13.23
C VAL A 47 -6.60 0.90 14.10
N ALA A 48 -7.24 -0.09 14.72
CA ALA A 48 -6.56 -1.10 15.53
C ALA A 48 -5.55 -1.92 14.71
N ALA A 49 -5.92 -2.35 13.51
CA ALA A 49 -5.03 -3.11 12.62
C ALA A 49 -3.79 -2.28 12.23
N VAL A 50 -3.97 -1.00 11.90
CA VAL A 50 -2.86 -0.09 11.59
C VAL A 50 -1.97 0.13 12.82
N ALA A 51 -2.55 0.26 14.01
CA ALA A 51 -1.80 0.44 15.25
C ALA A 51 -0.94 -0.80 15.59
N SER A 52 -1.48 -2.01 15.39
CA SER A 52 -0.75 -3.28 15.51
C SER A 52 0.43 -3.36 14.52
N LEU A 53 0.16 -3.12 13.23
CA LEU A 53 1.19 -3.16 12.19
C LEU A 53 2.31 -2.13 12.40
N ARG A 54 2.00 -0.95 12.94
CA ARG A 54 2.99 0.08 13.31
C ARG A 54 4.00 -0.41 14.35
N GLN A 55 3.57 -1.28 15.26
CA GLN A 55 4.42 -1.85 16.32
C GLN A 55 5.33 -2.98 15.83
N CYS A 56 5.14 -3.46 14.60
CA CYS A 56 5.93 -4.54 14.02
C CYS A 56 7.20 -3.97 13.36
N PRO A 57 8.39 -4.08 14.00
CA PRO A 57 9.61 -3.44 13.49
C PRO A 57 10.12 -4.08 12.20
N ASP A 58 9.63 -5.26 11.86
CA ASP A 58 9.98 -6.06 10.70
C ASP A 58 9.10 -5.76 9.47
N VAL A 59 8.06 -4.93 9.62
CA VAL A 59 7.10 -4.57 8.56
C VAL A 59 7.30 -3.11 8.14
N GLU A 60 7.52 -2.91 6.84
CA GLU A 60 7.71 -1.60 6.20
C GLU A 60 6.38 -1.02 5.70
N ALA A 61 5.52 -1.88 5.14
CA ALA A 61 4.20 -1.50 4.65
C ALA A 61 3.23 -2.69 4.71
N ALA A 62 1.93 -2.40 4.65
CA ALA A 62 0.88 -3.40 4.55
C ALA A 62 -0.24 -2.93 3.62
N TYR A 63 -0.83 -3.89 2.90
CA TYR A 63 -1.89 -3.70 1.92
C TYR A 63 -3.07 -4.59 2.26
N LEU A 64 -4.27 -4.04 2.18
CA LEU A 64 -5.51 -4.80 2.16
C LEU A 64 -5.79 -5.21 0.72
N LEU A 65 -6.06 -6.49 0.48
CA LEU A 65 -6.30 -7.04 -0.85
C LEU A 65 -7.77 -7.46 -1.04
N GLY A 66 -8.08 -8.02 -2.21
CA GLY A 66 -9.34 -8.70 -2.46
C GLY A 66 -10.59 -7.81 -2.40
N SER A 67 -11.72 -8.42 -2.05
CA SER A 67 -13.01 -7.74 -1.83
C SER A 67 -12.92 -6.62 -0.79
N ALA A 68 -11.96 -6.74 0.13
CA ALA A 68 -11.66 -5.79 1.19
C ALA A 68 -11.09 -4.47 0.66
N ALA A 69 -10.26 -4.51 -0.37
CA ALA A 69 -9.72 -3.32 -1.02
C ALA A 69 -10.78 -2.52 -1.80
N ALA A 70 -11.79 -3.19 -2.36
CA ALA A 70 -12.76 -2.60 -3.28
C ALA A 70 -13.98 -1.94 -2.60
N ASN A 71 -13.94 -1.73 -1.28
CA ASN A 71 -15.06 -1.22 -0.47
C ASN A 71 -16.36 -2.03 -0.64
N ARG A 72 -16.24 -3.29 -1.08
CA ARG A 72 -17.32 -4.26 -1.35
C ARG A 72 -17.10 -5.51 -0.52
N LEU A 73 -16.87 -5.32 0.76
CA LEU A 73 -16.81 -6.42 1.71
C LEU A 73 -18.21 -6.97 1.86
N ARG A 74 -18.35 -8.26 1.55
CA ARG A 74 -19.46 -9.07 2.03
C ARG A 74 -19.12 -9.45 3.47
N GLY A 75 -20.14 -9.62 4.31
CA GLY A 75 -19.98 -9.78 5.77
C GLY A 75 -19.24 -11.05 6.20
N ASP A 76 -18.95 -11.97 5.28
CA ASP A 76 -18.45 -13.32 5.51
C ASP A 76 -17.09 -13.65 4.86
N SER A 77 -16.58 -12.83 3.93
CA SER A 77 -15.28 -13.10 3.27
C SER A 77 -14.06 -13.06 4.20
N ASP A 78 -13.02 -13.81 3.89
CA ASP A 78 -11.74 -13.66 4.59
C ASP A 78 -11.10 -12.28 4.30
N VAL A 79 -10.19 -11.86 5.17
CA VAL A 79 -9.46 -10.59 5.03
C VAL A 79 -8.06 -10.88 4.50
N ASP A 80 -7.83 -10.57 3.23
CA ASP A 80 -6.51 -10.71 2.61
C ASP A 80 -5.62 -9.52 2.95
N VAL A 81 -4.48 -9.76 3.58
CA VAL A 81 -3.48 -8.75 3.91
C VAL A 81 -2.13 -9.14 3.32
N ALA A 82 -1.46 -8.20 2.68
CA ALA A 82 -0.08 -8.39 2.23
C ALA A 82 0.86 -7.46 2.98
N ILE A 83 1.95 -7.99 3.55
CA ILE A 83 2.98 -7.19 4.22
C ILE A 83 4.24 -7.10 3.39
N LEU A 84 4.85 -5.91 3.35
CA LEU A 84 6.19 -5.68 2.83
C LEU A 84 7.17 -5.70 4.01
N PRO A 85 8.09 -6.67 4.07
CA PRO A 85 9.14 -6.65 5.10
C PRO A 85 10.10 -5.49 4.90
N ILE A 86 10.81 -5.11 5.97
CA ILE A 86 11.98 -4.22 5.83
C ILE A 86 12.98 -4.82 4.84
N ARG A 87 13.60 -3.96 4.04
CA ARG A 87 14.59 -4.38 3.04
C ARG A 87 15.70 -5.21 3.68
N GLY A 88 15.91 -6.41 3.15
CA GLY A 88 16.94 -7.34 3.63
C GLY A 88 16.51 -8.21 4.80
N MET A 89 15.30 -8.03 5.32
CA MET A 89 14.70 -8.90 6.32
C MET A 89 13.76 -9.90 5.65
N GLU A 90 13.72 -11.11 6.19
CA GLU A 90 12.70 -12.11 5.87
C GLU A 90 11.78 -12.27 7.09
N ILE A 91 10.48 -12.44 6.84
CA ILE A 91 9.53 -12.75 7.91
C ILE A 91 9.57 -14.25 8.13
N SER A 92 9.95 -14.68 9.33
CA SER A 92 9.96 -16.11 9.68
C SER A 92 8.53 -16.68 9.65
N ALA A 93 8.42 -18.01 9.47
CA ALA A 93 7.12 -18.68 9.47
C ALA A 93 6.37 -18.46 10.81
N GLU A 94 7.07 -18.57 11.93
CA GLU A 94 6.53 -18.32 13.27
C GLU A 94 6.01 -16.89 13.40
N ARG A 95 6.78 -15.91 12.92
CA ARG A 95 6.39 -14.50 12.96
C ARG A 95 5.17 -14.22 12.08
N ARG A 96 5.13 -14.82 10.89
CA ARG A 96 3.96 -14.74 10.00
C ARG A 96 2.72 -15.30 10.68
N ILE A 97 2.80 -16.47 11.31
CA ILE A 97 1.67 -17.09 12.03
C ILE A 97 1.20 -16.19 13.18
N ALA A 98 2.12 -15.62 13.97
CA ALA A 98 1.78 -14.72 15.06
C ALA A 98 1.04 -13.47 14.56
N LEU A 99 1.54 -12.83 13.49
CA LEU A 99 0.89 -11.67 12.87
C LEU A 99 -0.48 -12.01 12.28
N THR A 100 -0.61 -13.18 11.65
CA THR A 100 -1.91 -13.67 11.16
C THR A 100 -2.91 -13.79 12.30
N GLY A 101 -2.52 -14.40 13.42
CA GLY A 101 -3.39 -14.57 14.59
C GLY A 101 -3.79 -13.24 15.22
N GLU A 102 -2.84 -12.30 15.36
CA GLU A 102 -3.10 -10.97 15.89
C GLU A 102 -4.10 -10.19 15.02
N LEU A 103 -3.87 -10.14 13.71
CA LEU A 103 -4.78 -9.49 12.77
C LEU A 103 -6.14 -10.18 12.73
N ALA A 104 -6.19 -11.52 12.77
CA ALA A 104 -7.45 -12.26 12.80
C ALA A 104 -8.29 -11.93 14.05
N GLY A 105 -7.63 -11.76 15.20
CA GLY A 105 -8.28 -11.28 16.43
C GLY A 105 -8.84 -9.87 16.29
N ILE A 106 -8.11 -8.96 15.64
CA ILE A 106 -8.54 -7.58 15.40
C ILE A 106 -9.74 -7.53 14.43
N PHE A 107 -9.65 -8.26 13.31
CA PHE A 107 -10.70 -8.29 12.30
C PHE A 107 -11.91 -9.14 12.70
N SER A 108 -11.80 -9.95 13.77
CA SER A 108 -12.78 -10.97 14.16
C SER A 108 -13.13 -11.93 13.00
N ARG A 109 -12.17 -12.16 12.09
CA ARG A 109 -12.32 -12.91 10.84
C ARG A 109 -11.01 -13.61 10.48
N PRO A 110 -11.04 -14.70 9.69
CA PRO A 110 -9.81 -15.29 9.16
C PRO A 110 -9.05 -14.27 8.31
N VAL A 111 -7.73 -14.28 8.45
CA VAL A 111 -6.81 -13.42 7.71
C VAL A 111 -5.89 -14.29 6.88
N ASP A 112 -5.85 -14.08 5.56
CA ASP A 112 -4.76 -14.60 4.74
C ASP A 112 -3.65 -13.55 4.69
N LEU A 113 -2.53 -13.85 5.34
CA LEU A 113 -1.38 -12.96 5.38
C LEU A 113 -0.34 -13.40 4.37
N GLY A 114 -0.15 -12.64 3.29
CA GLY A 114 0.94 -12.84 2.34
C GLY A 114 2.13 -11.94 2.59
N VAL A 115 3.31 -12.39 2.15
CA VAL A 115 4.56 -11.63 2.27
C VAL A 115 5.00 -11.18 0.88
N LEU A 116 5.10 -9.87 0.68
CA LEU A 116 5.54 -9.26 -0.56
C LEU A 116 7.04 -9.46 -0.75
N SER A 117 7.41 -9.98 -1.91
CA SER A 117 8.80 -10.13 -2.32
C SER A 117 8.91 -10.14 -3.84
N THR A 118 10.11 -9.87 -4.34
CA THR A 118 10.42 -9.99 -5.77
C THR A 118 10.48 -11.45 -6.26
N ARG A 119 10.54 -12.43 -5.35
CA ARG A 119 10.51 -13.87 -5.69
C ARG A 119 9.13 -14.30 -6.21
N ASN A 120 8.05 -13.64 -5.79
CA ASN A 120 6.71 -13.83 -6.32
C ASN A 120 6.17 -12.52 -6.92
N VAL A 121 6.72 -12.15 -8.07
CA VAL A 121 6.41 -10.87 -8.74
C VAL A 121 4.95 -10.75 -9.16
N VAL A 122 4.26 -11.86 -9.48
CA VAL A 122 2.84 -11.84 -9.85
C VAL A 122 1.99 -11.45 -8.66
N TYR A 123 2.19 -12.09 -7.50
CA TYR A 123 1.49 -11.73 -6.27
C TYR A 123 1.79 -10.29 -5.85
N ALA A 124 3.07 -9.89 -5.89
CA ALA A 124 3.46 -8.53 -5.53
C ALA A 124 2.83 -7.47 -6.45
N LYS A 125 2.76 -7.73 -7.76
CA LYS A 125 2.11 -6.84 -8.73
C LYS A 125 0.62 -6.69 -8.41
N GLU A 126 -0.08 -7.78 -8.11
CA GLU A 126 -1.51 -7.72 -7.76
C GLU A 126 -1.72 -6.88 -6.50
N ALA A 127 -0.91 -7.10 -5.47
CA ALA A 127 -0.98 -6.32 -4.23
C ALA A 127 -0.73 -4.82 -4.42
N ILE A 128 0.29 -4.46 -5.20
CA ILE A 128 0.65 -3.05 -5.44
C ILE A 128 -0.39 -2.33 -6.31
N THR A 129 -0.97 -3.01 -7.29
CA THR A 129 -1.88 -2.38 -8.28
C THR A 129 -3.34 -2.37 -7.86
N LYS A 130 -3.78 -3.37 -7.10
CA LYS A 130 -5.19 -3.53 -6.68
C LYS A 130 -5.40 -3.38 -5.18
N GLY A 131 -4.34 -3.52 -4.38
CA GLY A 131 -4.43 -3.42 -2.93
C GLY A 131 -4.56 -1.98 -2.46
N ARG A 132 -5.23 -1.80 -1.32
CA ARG A 132 -5.31 -0.52 -0.61
C ARG A 132 -4.23 -0.50 0.47
N ILE A 133 -3.40 0.54 0.50
CA ILE A 133 -2.40 0.71 1.57
C ILE A 133 -3.12 0.90 2.91
N LEU A 134 -2.80 0.03 3.86
CA LEU A 134 -3.22 0.15 5.27
C LEU A 134 -2.19 0.90 6.08
N PHE A 135 -0.92 0.56 5.87
CA PHE A 135 0.19 1.06 6.64
C PHE A 135 1.41 1.22 5.75
N ALA A 136 2.17 2.28 5.99
CA ALA A 136 3.44 2.58 5.34
C ALA A 136 4.32 3.34 6.33
N ARG A 137 5.57 2.91 6.51
CA ARG A 137 6.58 3.69 7.24
C ARG A 137 7.08 4.85 6.40
N ASP A 138 7.50 4.56 5.17
CA ASP A 138 8.00 5.54 4.22
C ASP A 138 7.30 5.37 2.85
N PRO A 139 6.59 6.39 2.33
CA PRO A 139 5.98 6.33 1.01
C PRO A 139 7.00 6.14 -0.12
N ILE A 140 8.25 6.58 0.05
CA ILE A 140 9.33 6.40 -0.93
C ILE A 140 9.68 4.92 -1.07
N VAL A 141 9.66 4.15 0.03
CA VAL A 141 9.95 2.71 -0.01
C VAL A 141 8.86 1.97 -0.79
N ILE A 142 7.59 2.33 -0.58
CA ILE A 142 6.47 1.79 -1.36
C ILE A 142 6.63 2.10 -2.84
N ALA A 143 6.91 3.37 -3.19
CA ALA A 143 7.07 3.77 -4.57
C ALA A 143 8.23 3.02 -5.26
N ARG A 144 9.37 2.86 -4.57
CA ARG A 144 10.52 2.09 -5.06
C ARG A 144 10.19 0.62 -5.27
N PHE A 145 9.51 0.00 -4.31
CA PHE A 145 9.09 -1.40 -4.44
C PHE A 145 8.11 -1.59 -5.60
N ALA A 146 7.15 -0.67 -5.75
CA ALA A 146 6.20 -0.67 -6.86
C ALA A 146 6.90 -0.58 -8.22
N MET A 147 7.81 0.38 -8.39
CA MET A 147 8.60 0.52 -9.63
C MET A 147 9.37 -0.77 -9.97
N LEU A 148 10.04 -1.35 -8.97
CA LEU A 148 10.82 -2.58 -9.15
C LEU A 148 9.92 -3.75 -9.58
N VAL A 149 8.83 -3.99 -8.86
CA VAL A 149 7.90 -5.10 -9.13
C VAL A 149 7.25 -4.94 -10.50
N LEU A 150 6.82 -3.73 -10.88
CA LEU A 150 6.20 -3.49 -12.18
C LEU A 150 7.19 -3.68 -13.32
N SER A 151 8.44 -3.25 -13.16
CA SER A 151 9.50 -3.49 -14.14
C SER A 151 9.78 -4.99 -14.30
N MET A 152 9.96 -5.72 -13.19
CA MET A 152 10.17 -7.17 -13.23
C MET A 152 8.98 -7.92 -13.83
N TYR A 153 7.75 -7.49 -13.52
CA TYR A 153 6.55 -8.09 -14.09
C TYR A 153 6.46 -7.84 -15.60
N ALA A 154 6.80 -6.65 -16.08
CA ALA A 154 6.84 -6.35 -17.51
C ALA A 154 7.83 -7.29 -18.24
N SER A 155 9.06 -7.44 -17.73
CA SER A 155 10.03 -8.38 -18.29
C SER A 155 9.53 -9.83 -18.27
N LEU A 156 8.81 -10.24 -17.21
CA LEU A 156 8.19 -11.56 -17.14
C LEU A 156 7.14 -11.77 -18.24
N GLN A 157 6.30 -10.76 -18.52
CA GLN A 157 5.29 -10.83 -19.57
C GLN A 157 5.92 -10.90 -20.97
N GLU A 158 7.03 -10.20 -21.19
CA GLU A 158 7.79 -10.29 -22.44
C GLU A 158 8.35 -11.70 -22.64
N ALA A 159 9.02 -12.26 -21.64
CA ALA A 159 9.61 -13.59 -21.70
C ALA A 159 8.57 -14.71 -21.91
N ARG A 160 7.36 -14.54 -21.35
CA ARG A 160 6.28 -15.53 -21.46
C ARG A 160 5.40 -15.36 -22.69
N ARG A 161 5.61 -14.31 -23.51
CA ARG A 161 4.73 -13.97 -24.63
C ARG A 161 4.57 -15.11 -25.63
N GLU A 162 5.68 -15.75 -25.99
CA GLU A 162 5.68 -16.87 -26.95
C GLU A 162 5.00 -18.11 -26.37
N VAL A 163 5.26 -18.41 -25.10
CA VAL A 163 4.61 -19.52 -24.38
C VAL A 163 3.09 -19.31 -24.34
N LEU A 164 2.63 -18.12 -23.94
CA LEU A 164 1.20 -17.81 -23.88
C LEU A 164 0.52 -17.88 -25.25
N ARG A 165 1.21 -17.47 -26.34
CA ARG A 165 0.70 -17.63 -27.70
C ARG A 165 0.53 -19.09 -28.09
N ALA A 166 1.49 -19.95 -27.73
CA ALA A 166 1.42 -21.37 -28.05
C ALA A 166 0.26 -22.10 -27.34
N TYR A 167 -0.12 -21.66 -26.13
CA TYR A 167 -1.26 -22.22 -25.39
C TYR A 167 -2.62 -21.58 -25.72
N ALA A 168 -2.63 -20.53 -26.53
CA ALA A 168 -3.87 -19.84 -26.95
C ALA A 168 -4.41 -20.31 -28.31
N ALA A 169 -3.68 -21.21 -28.99
CA ALA A 169 -4.03 -21.83 -30.27
C ALA A 169 -4.57 -23.24 -30.06
#